data_AF-A0A1V6NMK6-F1
#
_entry.id   AF-A0A1V6NMK6-F1
#
_cell.length_a   1.000
_cell.length_b   1.000
_cell.length_c   1.000
_cell.angle_alpha   90.00
_cell.angle_beta   90.00
_cell.angle_gamma   90.00
#
_symmetry.space_group_name_H-M   'P 1'
#
loop_
_entity.id
_entity.type
_entity.pdbx_description
1 polymer ?
#
loop_
_entity_poly.entity_id
_entity_poly.type
_entity_poly.pdbx_seq_one_letter_code
_entity_poly.pdbx_strand_id
1 'polypeptide(L)'
;MIELHQKNELLSYHDEKGGYAIDGLDEFEGDEVDHWKLSRDLQSWIIQAKNIKLCVNSRPQIPLVQSFANELNYQIGIYELTRKDITKFSAAMFEKDPNFHRIKDSYEDLVIEIVNASDGVFL
;
A
#
# COMPACT_ATOMS: atom_id res chain seq x y z
N MET A 1 14.00 25.76 -9.00
CA MET A 1 12.59 26.14 -8.76
C MET A 1 11.75 25.46 -9.83
N ILE A 2 11.43 24.18 -9.61
CA ILE A 2 10.48 23.45 -10.44
C ILE A 2 9.22 23.37 -9.58
N GLU A 3 8.16 24.03 -10.01
CA GLU A 3 6.87 24.06 -9.34
C GLU A 3 6.22 22.67 -9.43
N LEU A 4 6.17 21.98 -8.29
CA LEU A 4 5.40 20.75 -8.12
C LEU A 4 3.93 21.13 -7.85
N HIS A 5 3.12 21.11 -8.91
CA HIS A 5 1.70 21.46 -8.86
C HIS A 5 0.78 20.24 -8.98
N GLN A 6 0.98 19.24 -8.12
CA GLN A 6 -0.04 18.22 -7.86
C GLN A 6 -0.29 18.13 -6.36
N LYS A 7 -1.58 18.18 -6.00
CA LYS A 7 -2.12 18.37 -4.65
C LYS A 7 -1.65 17.27 -3.68
N ASN A 8 -0.62 17.56 -2.89
CA ASN A 8 -0.35 16.82 -1.66
C ASN A 8 -1.16 17.45 -0.53
N GLU A 9 -2.20 16.76 -0.06
CA GLU A 9 -2.81 17.06 1.24
C GLU A 9 -1.81 16.66 2.35
N LEU A 10 -1.03 17.65 2.80
CA LEU A 10 -0.07 17.50 3.88
C LEU A 10 -0.81 17.44 5.23
N LEU A 11 -1.10 16.23 5.71
CA LEU A 11 -1.61 16.02 7.07
C LEU A 11 -0.48 16.18 8.08
N SER A 12 -0.45 17.30 8.81
CA SER A 12 0.49 17.51 9.91
C SER A 12 -0.01 16.82 11.18
N TYR A 13 0.71 15.80 11.64
CA TYR A 13 0.50 15.16 12.94
C TYR A 13 1.36 15.83 14.02
N HIS A 14 0.75 16.21 15.14
CA HIS A 14 1.41 16.77 16.32
C HIS A 14 2.12 15.67 17.13
N ASP A 15 3.32 15.32 16.71
CA ASP A 15 4.42 14.81 17.54
C ASP A 15 5.57 15.83 17.36
N GLU A 16 6.55 15.93 18.25
CA GLU A 16 7.64 16.93 18.14
C GLU A 16 8.52 16.74 16.87
N LYS A 17 8.18 15.75 16.04
CA LYS A 17 8.71 15.42 14.71
C LYS A 17 7.58 15.48 13.68
N GLY A 18 7.77 16.26 12.61
CA GLY A 18 6.84 16.30 11.48
C GLY A 18 6.78 14.95 10.74
N GLY A 19 5.62 14.60 10.21
CA GLY A 19 5.40 13.41 9.39
C GLY A 19 4.88 13.78 8.01
N TYR A 20 5.38 13.10 6.98
CA TYR A 20 4.86 13.17 5.61
C TYR A 20 4.38 11.78 5.19
N ALA A 21 3.31 11.75 4.41
CA ALA A 21 2.83 10.55 3.75
C ALA A 21 2.83 10.80 2.24
N ILE A 22 3.32 9.85 1.47
CA ILE A 22 3.17 9.82 0.01
C ILE A 22 2.32 8.60 -0.32
N ASP A 23 1.16 8.87 -0.93
CA ASP A 23 0.26 7.86 -1.48
C ASP A 23 0.56 7.68 -2.97
N GLY A 24 0.71 6.44 -3.44
CA GLY A 24 0.97 6.10 -4.84
C GLY A 24 2.35 6.50 -5.38
N LEU A 25 3.46 6.23 -4.65
CA LEU A 25 4.79 6.60 -5.15
C LEU A 25 5.14 5.96 -6.51
N ASP A 26 4.56 4.81 -6.82
CA ASP A 26 4.75 4.13 -8.11
C ASP A 26 4.02 4.80 -9.28
N GLU A 27 3.12 5.75 -9.02
CA GLU A 27 2.36 6.48 -10.05
C GLU A 27 3.13 7.68 -10.62
N PHE A 28 4.28 8.02 -10.04
CA PHE A 28 5.13 9.09 -10.58
C PHE A 28 5.64 8.73 -11.97
N GLU A 29 5.41 9.64 -12.93
CA GLU A 29 5.87 9.47 -14.31
C GLU A 29 7.40 9.34 -14.38
N GLY A 30 7.88 8.39 -15.18
CA GLY A 30 9.30 8.12 -15.37
C GLY A 30 9.53 6.66 -15.73
N ASP A 31 10.75 6.36 -16.16
CA ASP A 31 11.20 4.99 -16.34
C ASP A 31 11.82 4.41 -15.05
N GLU A 32 12.33 3.18 -15.12
CA GLU A 32 12.95 2.52 -13.97
C GLU A 32 14.11 3.35 -13.37
N VAL A 33 14.91 4.03 -14.21
CA VAL A 33 16.05 4.85 -13.78
C VAL A 33 15.56 6.08 -13.01
N ASP A 34 14.47 6.69 -13.46
CA ASP A 34 13.83 7.80 -12.76
C ASP A 34 13.31 7.37 -11.37
N HIS A 35 12.70 6.19 -11.28
CA HIS A 35 12.19 5.63 -10.02
C HIS A 35 13.31 5.31 -9.02
N TRP A 36 14.44 4.80 -9.51
CA TRP A 36 15.66 4.63 -8.70
C TRP A 36 16.19 5.97 -8.17
N LYS A 37 16.19 7.00 -9.02
CA LYS A 37 16.64 8.34 -8.63
C LYS A 37 15.72 8.96 -7.59
N LEU A 38 14.40 8.93 -7.82
CA LEU A 38 13.39 9.43 -6.90
C LEU A 38 13.53 8.80 -5.52
N SER A 39 13.68 7.47 -5.45
CA SER A 39 13.83 6.75 -4.19
C SER A 39 15.08 7.16 -3.41
N ARG A 40 16.22 7.34 -4.11
CA ARG A 40 17.47 7.81 -3.49
C ARG A 40 17.36 9.26 -3.01
N ASP A 41 16.72 10.11 -3.78
CA ASP A 41 16.54 11.52 -3.44
C ASP A 41 15.67 11.66 -2.18
N LEU A 42 14.59 10.86 -2.06
CA LEU A 42 13.74 10.80 -0.87
C LEU A 42 14.51 10.33 0.37
N GLN A 43 15.34 9.29 0.25
CA GLN A 43 16.17 8.82 1.36
C GLN A 43 17.18 9.87 1.82
N SER A 44 17.88 10.48 0.85
CA SER A 44 18.85 11.53 1.13
C SER A 44 18.19 12.71 1.86
N TRP A 45 17.00 13.10 1.41
CA TRP A 45 16.22 14.15 2.06
C TRP A 45 15.85 13.81 3.50
N ILE A 46 15.38 12.58 3.77
CA ILE A 46 15.01 12.15 5.13
C ILE A 46 16.20 12.11 6.08
N ILE A 47 17.35 11.62 5.61
CA ILE A 47 18.59 11.60 6.41
C ILE A 47 19.01 13.03 6.80
N GLN A 48 18.84 14.00 5.91
CA GLN A 48 19.19 15.40 6.15
C GLN A 48 18.20 16.13 7.07
N ALA A 49 16.92 15.74 7.04
CA ALA A 49 15.85 16.44 7.74
C ALA A 49 15.84 16.30 9.28
N LYS A 50 16.68 15.40 9.84
CA LYS A 50 16.93 15.09 11.28
C LYS A 50 15.72 14.74 12.18
N ASN A 51 14.52 15.22 11.90
CA ASN A 51 13.31 15.08 12.73
C ASN A 51 12.04 14.92 11.88
N ILE A 52 12.16 14.28 10.71
CA ILE A 52 11.02 14.01 9.83
C ILE A 52 10.87 12.50 9.64
N LYS A 53 9.63 12.02 9.74
CA LYS A 53 9.26 10.66 9.33
C LYS A 53 8.59 10.73 7.96
N LEU A 54 8.91 9.78 7.08
CA LEU A 54 8.24 9.60 5.80
C LEU A 54 7.60 8.22 5.77
N CYS A 55 6.29 8.20 5.57
CA CYS A 55 5.55 7.00 5.21
C CYS A 55 5.31 7.05 3.70
N VAL A 56 5.62 5.97 3.01
CA VAL A 56 5.36 5.84 1.58
C VAL A 56 4.54 4.59 1.39
N ASN A 57 3.50 4.67 0.58
CA ASN A 57 2.86 3.49 0.02
C ASN A 57 3.11 3.47 -1.50
N SER A 58 3.10 2.26 -2.06
CA SER A 58 3.21 2.04 -3.50
C SER A 58 2.85 0.60 -3.83
N ARG A 59 2.60 0.32 -5.11
CA ARG A 59 2.72 -1.04 -5.64
C ARG A 59 4.18 -1.50 -5.55
N PRO A 60 4.44 -2.82 -5.43
CA PRO A 60 5.80 -3.34 -5.37
C PRO A 60 6.47 -3.22 -6.74
N GLN A 61 7.31 -2.19 -6.90
CA GLN A 61 8.24 -2.08 -8.02
C GLN A 61 9.68 -2.27 -7.52
N ILE A 62 10.53 -2.92 -8.32
CA ILE A 62 11.91 -3.25 -7.95
C ILE A 62 12.68 -2.03 -7.41
N PRO A 63 12.66 -0.85 -8.07
CA PRO A 63 13.41 0.32 -7.59
C PRO A 63 12.96 0.78 -6.20
N LEU A 64 11.65 0.77 -5.94
CA LEU A 64 11.09 1.24 -4.67
C LEU A 64 11.41 0.24 -3.55
N VAL A 65 11.08 -1.04 -3.76
CA VAL A 65 11.29 -2.11 -2.76
C VAL A 65 12.76 -2.23 -2.39
N GLN A 66 13.67 -2.22 -3.37
CA GLN A 66 15.10 -2.37 -3.08
C GLN A 66 15.70 -1.10 -2.47
N SER A 67 15.27 0.08 -2.90
CA SER A 67 15.79 1.32 -2.33
C SER A 67 15.44 1.42 -0.85
N PHE A 68 14.19 1.16 -0.46
CA PHE A 68 13.77 1.28 0.94
C PHE A 68 14.11 0.05 1.80
N ALA A 69 14.79 -0.96 1.23
CA ALA A 69 15.27 -2.09 2.01
C ALA A 69 16.42 -1.63 2.92
N ASN A 70 16.25 -1.81 4.22
CA ASN A 70 17.28 -1.54 5.21
C ASN A 70 17.41 -2.71 6.19
N GLU A 71 18.40 -2.67 7.08
CA GLU A 71 18.69 -3.76 8.03
C GLU A 71 17.51 -4.10 8.95
N LEU A 72 16.60 -3.14 9.21
CA LEU A 72 15.44 -3.31 10.07
C LEU A 72 14.16 -3.64 9.29
N ASN A 73 14.23 -3.60 7.96
CA ASN A 73 13.16 -3.75 6.98
C ASN A 73 11.78 -3.26 7.46
N TYR A 74 11.56 -1.95 7.45
CA TYR A 74 10.26 -1.35 7.81
C TYR A 74 9.17 -1.46 6.74
N GLN A 75 9.38 -2.26 5.70
CA GLN A 75 8.40 -2.46 4.64
C GLN A 75 7.29 -3.40 5.12
N ILE A 76 6.04 -3.03 4.87
CA ILE A 76 4.87 -3.82 5.22
C ILE A 76 4.16 -4.21 3.92
N GLY A 77 4.21 -5.49 3.58
CA GLY A 77 3.42 -6.07 2.49
C GLY A 77 1.96 -6.19 2.90
N ILE A 78 1.15 -5.17 2.66
CA ILE A 78 -0.27 -5.15 3.05
C ILE A 78 -1.02 -6.37 2.48
N TYR A 79 -0.70 -6.76 1.25
CA TYR A 79 -1.30 -7.92 0.57
C TYR A 79 -1.07 -9.25 1.32
N GLU A 80 -0.02 -9.36 2.13
CA GLU A 80 0.25 -10.55 2.95
C GLU A 80 -0.64 -10.62 4.19
N LEU A 81 -1.20 -9.48 4.62
CA LEU A 81 -1.91 -9.33 5.88
C LEU A 81 -3.44 -9.35 5.71
N THR A 82 -3.94 -8.98 4.53
CA THR A 82 -5.38 -8.77 4.26
C THR A 82 -6.15 -10.05 3.94
N ARG A 83 -5.48 -11.17 3.65
CA ARG A 83 -6.12 -12.43 3.23
C ARG A 83 -7.25 -12.87 4.18
N LYS A 84 -7.02 -12.77 5.49
CA LYS A 84 -8.00 -13.12 6.52
C LYS A 84 -9.21 -12.18 6.50
N ASP A 85 -8.98 -10.90 6.24
CA ASP A 85 -10.04 -9.90 6.21
C ASP A 85 -10.88 -10.04 4.95
N ILE A 86 -10.25 -10.31 3.79
CA ILE A 86 -10.96 -10.63 2.54
C ILE A 86 -11.83 -11.88 2.73
N THR A 87 -11.30 -12.92 3.39
CA THR A 87 -12.07 -14.15 3.69
C THR A 87 -13.34 -13.82 4.48
N LYS A 88 -13.20 -13.07 5.57
CA LYS A 88 -14.34 -12.66 6.41
C LYS A 88 -15.33 -11.77 5.66
N PHE A 89 -14.81 -10.83 4.88
CA PHE A 89 -15.61 -9.91 4.09
C PHE A 89 -16.44 -10.67 3.05
N SER A 90 -15.81 -11.52 2.25
CA SER A 90 -16.48 -12.30 1.20
C SER A 90 -17.55 -13.23 1.77
N ALA A 91 -17.27 -13.95 2.87
CA ALA A 91 -18.26 -14.78 3.54
C ALA A 91 -19.45 -13.96 4.03
N ALA A 92 -19.20 -12.84 4.71
CA ALA A 92 -20.25 -11.95 5.18
C ALA A 92 -21.09 -11.35 4.05
N MET A 93 -20.53 -11.16 2.85
CA MET A 93 -21.27 -10.70 1.68
C MET A 93 -22.22 -11.77 1.14
N PHE A 94 -21.78 -13.03 1.06
CA PHE A 94 -22.66 -14.14 0.67
C PHE A 94 -23.79 -14.37 1.67
N GLU A 95 -23.48 -14.40 2.96
CA GLU A 95 -24.47 -14.64 4.03
C GLU A 95 -25.57 -13.57 4.09
N LYS A 96 -25.27 -12.34 3.65
CA LYS A 96 -26.24 -11.23 3.59
C LYS A 96 -27.12 -11.28 2.34
N ASP A 97 -26.79 -12.10 1.34
CA ASP A 97 -27.60 -12.18 0.12
C ASP A 97 -28.95 -12.87 0.41
N PRO A 98 -30.10 -12.31 -0.01
CA PRO A 98 -31.42 -12.93 0.19
C PRO A 98 -31.53 -14.34 -0.40
N ASN A 99 -30.72 -14.67 -1.40
CA ASN A 99 -30.67 -15.96 -2.07
C ASN A 99 -29.58 -16.88 -1.54
N PHE A 100 -28.93 -16.56 -0.41
CA PHE A 100 -27.85 -17.36 0.18
C PHE A 100 -28.20 -18.85 0.31
N HIS A 101 -29.46 -19.17 0.61
CA HIS A 101 -29.97 -20.53 0.69
C HIS A 101 -29.69 -21.38 -0.57
N ARG A 102 -29.52 -20.78 -1.74
CA ARG A 102 -29.25 -21.47 -3.02
C ARG A 102 -27.79 -21.91 -3.17
N ILE A 103 -26.89 -21.30 -2.41
CA ILE A 103 -25.43 -21.50 -2.52
C ILE A 103 -24.81 -21.93 -1.18
N LYS A 104 -25.63 -22.15 -0.15
CA LYS A 104 -25.18 -22.43 1.22
C LYS A 104 -24.20 -23.61 1.31
N ASP A 105 -24.33 -24.58 0.42
CA ASP A 105 -23.48 -25.78 0.42
C ASP A 105 -22.18 -25.59 -0.39
N SER A 106 -22.01 -24.48 -1.10
CA SER A 106 -20.84 -24.23 -1.98
C SER A 106 -20.21 -22.83 -1.82
N TYR A 107 -20.75 -21.94 -1.00
CA TYR A 107 -20.25 -20.57 -0.87
C TYR A 107 -18.84 -20.51 -0.27
N GLU A 108 -18.45 -21.47 0.56
CA GLU A 108 -17.10 -21.50 1.15
C GLU A 108 -16.03 -21.69 0.06
N ASP A 109 -16.31 -22.52 -0.96
CA ASP A 109 -15.43 -22.70 -2.11
C ASP A 109 -15.31 -21.40 -2.91
N LEU A 110 -16.43 -20.70 -3.13
CA LEU A 110 -16.44 -19.38 -3.78
C LEU A 110 -15.65 -18.34 -2.98
N VAL A 111 -15.73 -18.36 -1.65
CA VAL A 111 -14.92 -17.48 -0.79
C VAL A 111 -13.43 -17.77 -0.99
N ILE A 112 -13.03 -19.04 -1.04
CA ILE A 112 -11.63 -19.43 -1.30
C ILE A 112 -11.17 -18.94 -2.66
N GLU A 113 -12.00 -19.10 -3.71
CA GLU A 113 -11.72 -18.60 -5.05
C GLU A 113 -11.52 -17.09 -5.06
N ILE A 114 -12.42 -16.32 -4.43
CA ILE A 114 -12.29 -14.86 -4.31
C ILE A 114 -10.98 -14.50 -3.60
N VAL A 115 -10.71 -15.10 -2.45
CA VAL A 115 -9.51 -14.81 -1.65
C VAL A 115 -8.23 -15.08 -2.44
N ASN A 116 -8.21 -16.14 -3.26
CA ASN A 116 -7.08 -16.46 -4.12
C ASN A 116 -6.98 -15.49 -5.31
N ALA A 117 -8.09 -15.13 -5.94
CA ALA A 117 -8.11 -14.21 -7.07
C ALA A 117 -7.80 -12.75 -6.67
N SER A 118 -8.05 -12.39 -5.41
CA SER A 118 -7.78 -11.05 -4.88
C SER A 118 -6.29 -10.74 -4.73
N ASP A 119 -5.41 -11.75 -4.64
CA ASP A 119 -3.97 -11.57 -4.36
C ASP A 119 -3.70 -10.58 -3.18
N GLY A 120 -4.56 -10.63 -2.15
CA GLY A 120 -4.45 -9.74 -0.99
C GLY A 120 -4.94 -8.30 -1.22
N VAL A 121 -5.61 -8.01 -2.33
CA VAL A 121 -6.13 -6.69 -2.67
C VAL A 121 -7.67 -6.69 -2.59
N PHE A 122 -8.23 -5.71 -1.89
CA PHE A 122 -9.66 -5.40 -1.98
C PHE A 122 -9.89 -4.57 -3.25
N LEU A 123 -10.77 -5.03 -4.14
CA LEU A 123 -11.23 -4.32 -5.33
C LEU A 123 -12.68 -3.88 -5.17
#